data_AF-A0A419YAI3-F1
#
_entry.id   AF-A0A419YAI3-F1
#
_cell.length_a   1.000
_cell.length_b   1.000
_cell.length_c   1.000
_cell.angle_alpha   90.00
_cell.angle_beta   90.00
_cell.angle_gamma   90.00
#
_symmetry.space_group_name_H-M   'P 1'
#
loop_
_entity.id
_entity.type
_entity.pdbx_description
1 polymer ?
#
loop_
_entity_poly.entity_id
_entity_poly.type
_entity_poly.pdbx_seq_one_letter_code
_entity_poly.pdbx_strand_id
1 'polypeptide(L)' 'MSDDPRLVVTVDQVRCIGSGLCARTAPQDLLLAANGRATPARSSTEGSPELTEAAEMCPVEAIAVRDAATGELVAPVW' A
#
# COMPACT_ATOMS: atom_id res chain seq x y z
N MET A 1 1.67 -23.50 7.38
CA MET A 1 2.59 -22.36 7.32
C MET A 1 2.19 -21.61 6.07
N SER A 2 1.47 -20.50 6.18
CA SER A 2 1.23 -19.67 4.99
C SER A 2 2.59 -19.17 4.53
N ASP A 3 3.00 -19.57 3.33
CA ASP A 3 4.16 -19.04 2.62
C ASP A 3 3.77 -17.71 1.97
N ASP A 4 3.15 -16.82 2.75
CA ASP A 4 2.70 -15.55 2.23
C ASP A 4 3.89 -14.62 2.10
N PRO A 5 4.09 -13.99 0.93
CA PRO A 5 5.22 -13.11 0.71
C PRO A 5 5.17 -11.95 1.71
N ARG A 6 6.35 -11.53 2.16
CA ARG A 6 6.46 -10.26 2.87
C ARG A 6 6.34 -9.15 1.84
N LEU A 7 5.46 -8.19 2.09
CA LEU A 7 5.19 -7.06 1.21
C LEU A 7 5.73 -5.77 1.83
N VAL A 8 6.32 -4.92 1.02
CA VAL A 8 6.72 -3.56 1.36
C VAL A 8 5.85 -2.60 0.57
N VAL A 9 5.25 -1.63 1.27
CA VAL A 9 4.43 -0.58 0.66
C VAL A 9 5.19 0.74 0.62
N THR A 10 5.05 1.45 -0.48
CA THR A 10 5.56 2.80 -0.66
C THR A 10 4.43 3.73 -1.10
N VAL A 11 4.49 4.98 -0.66
CA VAL A 11 3.53 6.02 -1.05
C VAL A 11 4.28 7.23 -1.61
N ASP A 12 4.01 7.55 -2.87
CA ASP A 12 4.47 8.79 -3.51
C ASP A 12 3.70 9.98 -2.92
N GLN A 13 4.41 10.77 -2.09
CA GLN A 13 3.85 11.92 -1.39
C GLN A 13 3.49 13.10 -2.31
N VAL A 14 4.08 13.15 -3.50
CA VAL A 14 3.82 14.19 -4.51
C VAL A 14 2.55 13.84 -5.29
N ARG A 15 2.38 12.58 -5.69
CA ARG A 15 1.17 12.12 -6.42
C ARG A 15 -0.04 11.96 -5.52
N CYS A 16 0.15 11.57 -4.26
CA CYS A 16 -0.95 11.30 -3.36
C CYS A 16 -1.84 12.55 -3.19
N ILE A 17 -3.12 12.42 -3.52
CA ILE A 17 -4.11 13.51 -3.38
C ILE A 17 -4.85 13.50 -2.04
N GLY A 18 -4.56 12.54 -1.16
CA GLY A 18 -5.19 12.47 0.17
C GLY A 18 -6.64 12.00 0.17
N SER A 19 -7.07 11.16 -0.80
CA SER A 19 -8.46 10.68 -0.89
C SER A 19 -8.92 9.86 0.32
N GLY A 20 -7.98 9.25 1.06
CA GLY A 20 -8.27 8.42 2.23
C GLY A 20 -8.85 7.03 1.91
N LEU A 21 -9.08 6.68 0.64
CA LEU A 21 -9.61 5.37 0.24
C LEU A 21 -8.74 4.22 0.73
N CYS A 22 -7.44 4.32 0.49
CA CYS A 22 -6.47 3.32 0.92
C CYS A 22 -6.46 3.06 2.43
N ALA A 23 -6.59 4.10 3.26
CA ALA A 23 -6.65 3.97 4.71
C ALA A 23 -7.98 3.35 5.19
N ARG A 24 -9.03 3.39 4.36
CA ARG A 24 -10.30 2.68 4.63
C ARG A 24 -10.23 1.21 4.19
N THR A 25 -9.54 0.94 3.09
CA THR A 25 -9.39 -0.43 2.53
C THR A 25 -8.41 -1.26 3.34
N ALA A 26 -7.22 -0.72 3.62
CA ALA A 26 -6.16 -1.40 4.36
C ALA A 26 -5.78 -0.62 5.63
N PRO A 27 -6.70 -0.46 6.62
CA PRO A 27 -6.46 0.37 7.81
C PRO A 27 -5.33 -0.15 8.71
N GLN A 28 -4.93 -1.42 8.56
CA GLN A 28 -3.80 -2.00 9.29
C GLN A 28 -2.44 -1.63 8.68
N ASP A 29 -2.42 -1.25 7.40
CA ASP A 29 -1.19 -1.07 6.63
C ASP A 29 -1.01 0.38 6.16
N LEU A 30 -2.10 1.13 6.01
CA LEU A 30 -2.11 2.50 5.50
C LEU A 30 -2.92 3.42 6.38
N LEU A 31 -2.34 4.57 6.69
CA LEU A 31 -2.95 5.62 7.48
C LEU A 31 -2.98 6.91 6.67
N LEU A 32 -3.99 7.75 6.90
CA LEU A 32 -3.98 9.13 6.41
C LEU A 32 -3.34 10.01 7.49
N ALA A 33 -2.13 10.51 7.21
CA ALA A 33 -1.40 11.34 8.14
C ALA A 33 -1.97 12.76 8.21
N ALA A 34 -1.57 13.52 9.24
CA ALA A 34 -2.03 14.89 9.48
C ALA A 34 -1.70 15.87 8.33
N ASN A 35 -0.71 15.55 7.51
CA ASN A 35 -0.38 16.32 6.30
C ASN A 35 -1.34 16.05 5.12
N GLY A 36 -2.40 15.25 5.32
CA GLY A 36 -3.36 14.89 4.28
C GLY A 36 -2.78 13.93 3.23
N ARG A 37 -1.75 13.16 3.58
CA ARG A 37 -1.14 12.15 2.69
C ARG A 37 -1.19 10.78 3.32
N ALA A 38 -1.30 9.76 2.49
CA ALA A 38 -1.22 8.39 2.96
C ALA A 38 0.22 8.06 3.38
N THR A 39 0.36 7.26 4.43
CA THR A 39 1.64 6.73 4.90
C THR A 39 1.47 5.26 5.29
N PRO A 40 2.49 4.42 5.06
CA PRO A 40 2.55 3.08 5.65
C PRO A 40 2.47 3.15 7.17
N ALA A 41 1.68 2.27 7.78
CA ALA A 41 1.63 2.07 9.24
C ALA A 41 2.82 1.25 9.76
N ARG A 42 3.36 0.37 8.91
CA ARG A 42 4.48 -0.52 9.19
C ARG A 42 5.42 -0.62 7.98
N SER A 43 6.67 -1.01 8.22
CA SER A 43 7.69 -1.15 7.17
C SER A 43 7.43 -2.32 6.22
N SER A 44 6.74 -3.35 6.69
CA SER A 44 6.36 -4.53 5.89
C SER A 44 5.16 -5.26 6.48
N THR A 45 4.40 -5.95 5.64
CA THR A 45 3.30 -6.85 6.02
C THR A 45 3.52 -8.24 5.50
N GLU A 46 2.97 -9.24 6.16
CA GLU A 46 2.82 -10.57 5.56
C GLU A 46 1.51 -10.58 4.77
N GLY A 47 1.57 -11.03 3.51
CA GLY A 47 0.44 -11.25 2.59
C GLY A 47 -0.87 -10.52 2.95
N SER A 48 -1.07 -9.34 2.36
CA SER A 48 -2.29 -8.54 2.60
C SER A 48 -3.04 -8.28 1.29
N PRO A 49 -4.15 -9.00 1.04
CA PRO A 49 -5.00 -8.73 -0.13
C PRO A 49 -5.63 -7.34 -0.06
N GLU A 50 -5.93 -6.83 1.14
CA GLU A 50 -6.45 -5.47 1.33
C GLU A 50 -5.42 -4.41 0.91
N LEU A 51 -4.14 -4.64 1.17
CA LEU A 51 -3.07 -3.74 0.77
C LEU A 51 -2.90 -3.69 -0.75
N THR A 52 -3.01 -4.83 -1.43
CA THR A 52 -2.99 -4.89 -2.90
C THR A 52 -4.22 -4.20 -3.49
N GLU A 53 -5.41 -4.44 -2.93
CA GLU A 53 -6.65 -3.76 -3.32
C GLU A 53 -6.56 -2.24 -3.10
N ALA A 54 -5.99 -1.80 -1.98
CA ALA A 54 -5.78 -0.38 -1.68
C ALA A 54 -4.85 0.31 -2.69
N ALA A 55 -3.87 -0.41 -3.22
CA ALA A 55 -2.98 0.10 -4.26
C ALA A 55 -3.68 0.21 -5.61
N GLU A 56 -4.46 -0.81 -6.00
CA GLU A 56 -5.25 -0.84 -7.24
C GLU A 56 -6.36 0.21 -7.27
N MET A 57 -7.00 0.47 -6.12
CA MET A 57 -8.05 1.49 -6.02
C MET A 57 -7.51 2.92 -5.88
N CYS A 58 -6.19 3.12 -5.85
CA CYS A 58 -5.62 4.46 -5.75
C CYS A 58 -5.89 5.23 -7.06
N PRO A 59 -6.70 6.32 -7.03
CA PRO A 59 -7.14 7.00 -8.26
C PRO A 59 -6.02 7.73 -9.02
N VAL A 60 -4.85 7.84 -8.40
CA VAL A 60 -3.66 8.53 -8.92
C VAL A 60 -2.41 7.67 -8.84
N GLU A 61 -2.58 6.36 -8.59
CA GLU A 61 -1.49 5.37 -8.55
C GLU A 61 -0.30 5.81 -7.68
N ALA A 62 -0.61 6.39 -6.52
CA ALA A 62 0.42 6.89 -5.60
C ALA A 62 0.98 5.79 -4.68
N ILE A 63 0.45 4.57 -4.75
CA ILE A 63 0.80 3.47 -3.85
C ILE A 63 1.40 2.35 -4.68
N ALA A 64 2.54 1.82 -4.23
CA ALA A 64 3.15 0.62 -4.81
C ALA A 64 3.44 -0.39 -3.72
N VAL A 65 3.03 -1.63 -3.97
CA VAL A 65 3.24 -2.80 -3.12
C VAL A 65 4.21 -3.71 -3.83
N ARG A 66 5.29 -4.09 -3.14
CA ARG A 66 6.34 -4.93 -3.69
C ARG A 66 6.61 -6.12 -2.79
N ASP A 67 7.00 -7.23 -3.40
CA ASP A 67 7.57 -8.35 -2.65
C ASP A 67 8.89 -7.90 -2.02
N ALA A 68 9.07 -8.18 -0.72
CA ALA A 68 10.22 -7.74 0.06
C ALA A 68 11.49 -8.54 -0.26
N ALA A 69 11.36 -9.78 -0.71
CA ALA A 69 12.46 -10.66 -1.06
C ALA A 69 12.95 -10.44 -2.49
N THR A 70 12.02 -10.26 -3.45
CA THR A 70 12.36 -10.13 -4.88
C THR A 70 12.36 -8.68 -5.37
N GLY A 71 11.64 -7.77 -4.70
CA GLY A 71 11.43 -6.40 -5.14
C GLY A 71 10.41 -6.25 -6.28
N GLU A 72 9.80 -7.36 -6.72
CA GLU A 72 8.81 -7.36 -7.79
C GLU A 72 7.56 -6.56 -7.39
N LEU A 73 6.95 -5.88 -8.38
CA LEU A 73 5.71 -5.16 -8.17
C LEU A 73 4.58 -6.17 -8.03
N VAL A 74 3.90 -6.16 -6.89
CA VAL A 74 2.74 -7.01 -6.60
C VAL A 74 1.46 -6.25 -6.92
N ALA A 75 1.40 -4.95 -6.58
CA ALA A 75 0.28 -4.09 -6.93
C ALA A 75 0.73 -2.62 -7.09
N PRO A 76 0.08 -1.84 -7.96
CA PRO A 76 -1.03 -2.27 -8.84
C PRO A 76 -0.53 -3.08 -10.04
N VAL A 77 -1.34 -4.06 -10.48
CA VAL A 77 -1.12 -4.84 -11.71
C VAL A 77 -2.37 -4.75 -12.57
N TRP A 78 -2.27 -4.14 -13.74
CA TRP A 78 -3.37 -3.94 -14.70
C TRP A 78 -3.25 -4.91 -15.88
#